data_AF-A0A7X7RZB5-F1
#
_entry.id   AF-A0A7X7RZB5-F1
#
_cell.length_a   1.000
_cell.length_b   1.000
_cell.length_c   1.000
_cell.angle_alpha   90.00
_cell.angle_beta   90.00
_cell.angle_gamma   90.00
#
_symmetry.space_group_name_H-M   'P 1'
#
loop_
_entity.id
_entity.type
_entity.pdbx_description
1 polymer ?
#
loop_
_entity_poly.entity_id
_entity_poly.type
_entity_poly.pdbx_seq_one_letter_code
_entity_poly.pdbx_strand_id
1 'polypeptide(L)'
;MTGMLAIAALFIVTTLGISFFAVKTAVKNFKYRDLCPDYFSSLQAFVVGPDGKGMDSVSVTLRDNSNINCIYRTFTDSSGRFTLFNDFNTFALYETHLPTTYL
;
A
#
# COMPACT_ATOMS: atom_id res chain seq x y z
N MET A 1 -34.27 -48.42 3.53
CA MET A 1 -34.15 -47.38 2.48
C MET A 1 -34.23 -45.95 3.03
N THR A 2 -34.99 -45.68 4.09
CA THR A 2 -35.14 -44.35 4.71
C THR A 2 -33.88 -43.80 5.40
N GLY A 3 -33.10 -44.65 6.08
CA GLY A 3 -31.86 -44.21 6.76
C GLY A 3 -30.74 -43.76 5.81
N MET A 4 -30.63 -44.38 4.64
CA MET A 4 -29.61 -44.04 3.63
C MET A 4 -29.90 -42.70 2.95
N LEU A 5 -31.19 -42.39 2.72
CA LEU A 5 -31.64 -41.09 2.26
C LEU A 5 -31.38 -39.97 3.28
N ALA A 6 -31.59 -40.24 4.57
CA ALA A 6 -31.32 -39.28 5.63
C ALA A 6 -29.81 -38.94 5.74
N ILE A 7 -28.94 -39.95 5.62
CA ILE A 7 -27.49 -39.75 5.64
C ILE A 7 -27.04 -38.96 4.40
N ALA A 8 -27.53 -39.32 3.21
CA ALA A 8 -27.21 -38.58 1.99
C ALA A 8 -27.65 -37.11 2.06
N ALA A 9 -28.84 -36.84 2.61
CA ALA A 9 -29.32 -35.48 2.82
C ALA A 9 -28.42 -34.67 3.77
N LEU A 10 -27.94 -35.29 4.86
CA LEU A 10 -27.03 -34.64 5.80
C LEU A 10 -25.73 -34.20 5.11
N PHE A 11 -25.11 -35.08 4.32
CA PHE A 11 -23.88 -34.77 3.58
C PHE A 11 -24.06 -33.65 2.57
N ILE A 12 -25.19 -33.62 1.86
CA ILE A 12 -25.50 -32.56 0.89
C ILE A 12 -25.62 -31.22 1.61
N VAL A 13 -26.36 -31.16 2.72
CA VAL A 13 -26.55 -29.93 3.50
C VAL A 13 -25.23 -29.42 4.08
N THR A 14 -24.39 -30.31 4.62
CA THR A 14 -23.09 -29.90 5.17
C THR A 14 -22.16 -29.38 4.07
N THR A 15 -22.15 -30.03 2.91
CA THR A 15 -21.29 -29.60 1.79
C THR A 15 -21.72 -28.23 1.26
N LEU A 16 -23.02 -28.02 1.06
CA LEU A 16 -23.57 -26.73 0.64
C LEU A 16 -23.28 -25.63 1.67
N GLY A 17 -23.37 -25.94 2.97
CA GLY A 17 -23.05 -25.01 4.04
C GLY A 17 -21.58 -24.55 4.01
N ILE A 18 -20.65 -25.50 3.86
CA ILE A 18 -19.21 -25.21 3.78
C ILE A 18 -18.90 -24.40 2.51
N SER A 19 -19.45 -24.80 1.35
CA SER A 19 -19.27 -24.08 0.09
C SER A 19 -19.78 -22.64 0.17
N PHE A 20 -20.95 -22.41 0.77
CA PHE A 20 -21.49 -21.06 0.96
C PHE A 20 -20.59 -20.18 1.82
N PHE A 21 -20.06 -20.70 2.93
CA PHE A 21 -19.13 -19.96 3.78
C PHE A 21 -17.80 -19.66 3.09
N ALA A 22 -17.27 -20.61 2.31
CA ALA A 22 -16.06 -20.43 1.53
C ALA A 22 -16.25 -19.32 0.47
N VAL A 23 -17.35 -19.36 -0.30
CA VAL A 23 -17.67 -18.35 -1.30
C VAL A 23 -17.90 -16.98 -0.66
N LYS A 24 -18.65 -16.90 0.45
CA LYS A 24 -18.86 -15.64 1.18
C LYS A 24 -17.54 -15.02 1.66
N THR A 25 -16.64 -15.85 2.18
CA THR A 25 -15.31 -15.42 2.62
C THR A 25 -14.46 -14.94 1.45
N ALA A 26 -14.46 -15.71 0.34
CA ALA A 26 -13.75 -15.32 -0.87
C ALA A 26 -14.27 -14.00 -1.44
N VAL A 27 -15.60 -13.83 -1.58
CA VAL A 27 -16.22 -12.58 -2.08
C VAL A 27 -15.90 -11.40 -1.17
N LYS A 28 -15.95 -11.58 0.15
CA LYS A 28 -15.51 -10.54 1.09
C LYS A 28 -14.04 -10.18 0.86
N ASN A 29 -13.15 -11.16 0.81
CA ASN A 29 -11.72 -10.94 0.61
C ASN A 29 -11.44 -10.26 -0.73
N PHE A 30 -12.12 -10.65 -1.81
CA PHE A 30 -12.03 -9.97 -3.11
C PHE A 30 -12.49 -8.51 -3.01
N LYS A 31 -13.66 -8.26 -2.41
CA LYS A 31 -14.18 -6.90 -2.23
C LYS A 31 -13.26 -6.02 -1.37
N TYR A 32 -12.65 -6.58 -0.33
CA TYR A 32 -11.68 -5.86 0.51
C TYR A 32 -10.36 -5.60 -0.23
N ARG A 33 -9.91 -6.53 -1.07
CA ARG A 33 -8.73 -6.35 -1.94
C ARG A 33 -8.96 -5.34 -3.07
N ASP A 34 -10.19 -5.12 -3.51
CA ASP A 34 -10.51 -4.07 -4.49
C ASP A 34 -10.66 -2.68 -3.83
N LEU A 35 -11.17 -2.63 -2.58
CA LEU A 35 -11.33 -1.38 -1.82
C LEU A 35 -10.02 -0.89 -1.20
N CYS A 36 -9.18 -1.83 -0.76
CA CYS A 36 -7.82 -1.60 -0.32
C CYS A 36 -6.96 -2.70 -0.94
N PRO A 37 -6.55 -2.56 -2.21
CA PRO A 37 -5.44 -3.36 -2.72
C PRO A 37 -4.27 -3.16 -1.76
N ASP A 38 -3.45 -4.19 -1.56
CA ASP A 38 -2.23 -4.12 -0.76
C ASP A 38 -1.22 -3.13 -1.42
N TYR A 39 -1.55 -1.84 -1.44
CA TYR A 39 -0.79 -0.72 -2.00
C TYR A 39 0.29 -0.23 -1.04
N PHE A 40 0.62 -1.01 -0.01
CA PHE A 40 1.73 -0.71 0.89
C PHE A 40 3.10 -1.07 0.29
N SER A 41 3.26 -0.96 -1.03
CA SER A 41 4.60 -0.85 -1.61
C SER A 41 5.12 0.56 -1.36
N SER A 42 5.66 0.79 -0.16
CA SER A 42 6.40 2.01 0.16
C SER A 42 7.57 2.11 -0.82
N LEU A 43 7.53 3.10 -1.72
CA LEU A 43 8.66 3.42 -2.58
C LEU A 43 9.65 4.26 -1.78
N GLN A 44 10.94 4.13 -2.06
CA GLN A 44 11.99 4.89 -1.38
C GLN A 44 12.78 5.68 -2.41
N ALA A 45 13.19 6.89 -2.03
CA ALA A 45 14.07 7.74 -2.82
C ALA A 45 15.18 8.31 -1.93
N PHE A 46 16.23 8.84 -2.56
CA PHE A 46 17.43 9.31 -1.88
C PHE A 46 17.80 10.71 -2.36
N VAL A 47 18.21 11.56 -1.42
CA VAL A 47 18.91 12.82 -1.70
C VAL A 47 20.39 12.60 -1.42
N VAL A 48 21.21 12.80 -2.45
CA VAL A 48 22.67 12.63 -2.38
C VAL A 48 23.38 13.93 -2.70
N GLY A 49 24.50 14.17 -2.03
CA GLY A 49 25.39 15.29 -2.29
C GLY A 49 26.27 15.06 -3.52
N PRO A 50 27.11 16.06 -3.89
CA PRO A 50 28.03 15.94 -5.03
C PRO A 50 29.05 14.81 -4.89
N ASP A 51 29.33 14.37 -3.66
CA ASP A 51 30.23 13.26 -3.34
C ASP A 51 29.52 11.88 -3.40
N GLY A 52 28.24 11.86 -3.76
CA GLY A 52 27.41 10.65 -3.81
C GLY A 52 26.97 10.14 -2.44
N LYS A 53 27.25 10.86 -1.34
CA LYS A 53 26.78 10.47 -0.01
C LYS A 53 25.37 10.98 0.25
N GLY A 54 24.60 10.18 0.98
CA GLY A 54 23.28 10.56 1.44
C GLY A 54 23.31 11.80 2.34
N MET A 55 22.37 12.71 2.12
CA MET A 55 22.27 13.95 2.88
C MET A 55 21.19 13.83 3.96
N ASP A 56 21.58 13.96 5.23
CA ASP A 56 20.66 13.90 6.37
C ASP A 56 19.85 15.20 6.50
N SER A 57 18.63 15.07 7.03
CA SER A 57 17.78 16.19 7.44
C SER A 57 17.46 17.19 6.33
N VAL A 58 17.49 16.72 5.07
CA VAL A 58 17.02 17.49 3.91
C VAL A 58 15.50 17.49 3.89
N SER A 59 14.91 18.68 3.83
CA SER A 59 13.47 18.82 3.69
C SER A 59 13.05 18.58 2.25
N VAL A 60 12.24 17.53 2.03
CA VAL A 60 11.68 17.16 0.74
C VAL A 60 10.18 17.43 0.73
N THR A 61 9.73 18.16 -0.28
CA THR A 61 8.32 18.44 -0.53
C THR A 61 7.85 17.72 -1.79
N LEU A 62 6.83 16.89 -1.63
CA LEU A 62 6.19 16.10 -2.67
C LEU A 62 4.82 16.69 -2.98
N ARG A 63 4.49 16.79 -4.26
CA ARG A 63 3.19 17.25 -4.73
C ARG A 63 2.53 16.18 -5.57
N ASP A 64 1.24 15.96 -5.33
CA ASP A 64 0.43 15.09 -6.17
C ASP A 64 0.21 15.72 -7.57
N ASN A 65 0.41 14.95 -8.63
CA ASN A 65 0.18 15.34 -10.02
C ASN A 65 -1.31 15.52 -10.33
N SER A 66 -2.21 14.92 -9.53
CA SER A 66 -3.64 15.16 -9.66
C SER A 66 -4.03 16.62 -9.39
N ASN A 67 -3.11 17.41 -8.82
CA ASN A 67 -3.27 18.83 -8.50
C ASN A 67 -4.34 19.10 -7.42
N ILE A 68 -4.76 18.08 -6.65
CA ILE A 68 -5.81 18.15 -5.61
C ILE A 68 -5.25 18.63 -4.25
N ASN A 69 -4.22 19.49 -4.22
CA ASN A 69 -3.67 20.12 -3.00
C ASN A 69 -2.96 19.20 -1.97
N CYS A 70 -2.74 17.92 -2.24
CA CYS A 70 -1.93 17.09 -1.33
C CYS A 70 -0.44 17.42 -1.47
N ILE A 71 0.06 18.22 -0.52
CA ILE A 71 1.48 18.50 -0.33
C ILE A 71 1.95 17.67 0.86
N TYR A 72 2.89 16.76 0.62
CA TYR A 72 3.53 15.98 1.68
C TYR A 72 4.96 16.47 1.88
N ARG A 73 5.36 16.69 3.13
CA ARG A 73 6.71 17.13 3.50
C ARG A 73 7.33 16.10 4.43
N THR A 74 8.55 15.69 4.12
CA THR A 74 9.35 14.76 4.93
C THR A 74 10.79 15.22 5.01
N PHE A 75 11.53 14.64 5.95
CA PHE A 75 12.97 14.78 6.04
C PHE A 75 13.65 13.48 5.62
N THR A 76 14.85 13.60 5.05
CA THR A 76 15.73 12.46 4.81
C THR A 76 16.38 11.99 6.09
N ASP A 77 16.69 10.69 6.17
CA ASP A 77 17.49 10.12 7.25
C ASP A 77 19.01 10.25 7.00
N SER A 78 19.83 9.71 7.90
CA SER A 78 21.30 9.75 7.83
C SER A 78 21.90 9.10 6.58
N SER A 79 21.12 8.32 5.83
CA SER A 79 21.50 7.73 4.53
C SER A 79 20.99 8.53 3.33
N GLY A 80 20.37 9.69 3.56
CA GLY A 80 19.72 10.49 2.52
C GLY A 80 18.37 9.96 2.10
N ARG A 81 17.82 8.95 2.76
CA ARG A 81 16.61 8.24 2.32
C ARG A 81 15.35 8.90 2.84
N PHE A 82 14.30 8.89 2.02
CA PHE A 82 12.94 9.22 2.42
C PHE A 82 11.91 8.29 1.75
N THR A 83 10.76 8.12 2.40
CA THR A 83 9.68 7.27 1.90
C THR A 83 8.71 8.07 1.02
N LEU A 84 8.41 7.53 -0.14
CA LEU A 84 7.34 7.95 -1.03
C LEU A 84 6.08 7.17 -0.64
N PHE A 85 5.00 7.89 -0.31
CA PHE A 85 3.70 7.28 -0.12
C PHE A 85 3.16 6.88 -1.49
N ASN A 86 2.99 5.58 -1.73
CA ASN A 86 2.42 5.06 -2.97
C ASN A 86 0.89 5.11 -2.95
N ASP A 87 0.33 6.27 -2.62
CA ASP A 87 -1.13 6.37 -2.48
C ASP A 87 -1.83 6.80 -3.77
N PHE A 88 -1.12 7.31 -4.81
CA PHE A 88 -1.79 7.87 -5.99
C PHE A 88 -1.07 7.75 -7.35
N ASN A 89 -0.17 6.77 -7.57
CA ASN A 89 0.51 6.54 -8.87
C ASN A 89 1.22 7.75 -9.53
N THR A 90 1.18 8.93 -8.91
CA THR A 90 1.39 10.20 -9.61
C THR A 90 1.88 11.27 -8.62
N PHE A 91 2.96 11.03 -7.87
CA PHE A 91 3.65 12.13 -7.19
C PHE A 91 4.81 12.64 -8.05
N ALA A 92 4.98 13.96 -8.11
CA ALA A 92 6.19 14.59 -8.60
C ALA A 92 6.95 15.23 -7.44
N LEU A 93 8.29 15.17 -7.52
CA LEU A 93 9.16 15.94 -6.65
C LEU A 93 8.93 17.42 -6.95
N TYR A 94 8.50 18.18 -5.94
CA TYR A 94 8.20 19.60 -6.12
C TYR A 94 9.39 20.47 -5.71
N GLU A 95 9.94 20.24 -4.53
CA GLU A 95 11.01 21.08 -4.00
C GLU A 95 11.88 20.33 -2.99
N THR A 96 13.19 20.59 -3.04
CA THR A 96 14.19 20.06 -2.11
C THR A 96 14.97 21.21 -1.51
N HIS A 97 14.85 21.40 -0.20
CA HIS A 97 15.59 22.44 0.51
C HIS A 97 16.84 21.85 1.14
N LEU A 98 18.00 22.21 0.61
CA LEU A 98 19.29 21.78 1.14
C LEU A 98 19.66 22.61 2.39
N PRO A 99 20.22 21.99 3.44
CA PRO A 99 20.81 22.71 4.55
C PRO A 99 21.96 23.60 4.05
N THR A 100 22.11 24.79 4.63
CA THR A 100 23.08 25.82 4.21
C THR A 100 24.54 25.34 4.21
N THR A 101 24.85 24.26 4.92
CA THR A 101 26.17 23.61 4.95
C THR A 101 26.55 22.88 3.66
N TYR A 102 25.62 22.73 2.71
CA TYR A 102 25.82 21.98 1.46
C TYR A 102 25.70 22.86 0.18
N LEU A 103 25.58 24.18 0.32
CA LEU A 103 25.62 25.17 -0.76
C LEU A 103 27.02 25.79 -0.86
#